data_AF-A0A015KGR8-F1
#
_entry.id   AF-A0A015KGR8-F1
#
_cell.length_a   1.000
_cell.length_b   1.000
_cell.length_c   1.000
_cell.angle_alpha   90.00
_cell.angle_beta   90.00
_cell.angle_gamma   90.00
#
_symmetry.space_group_name_H-M   'P 1'
#
loop_
_entity.id
_entity.type
_entity.pdbx_description
1 polymer ?
#
loop_
_entity_poly.entity_id
_entity_poly.type
_entity_poly.pdbx_seq_one_letter_code
_entity_poly.pdbx_strand_id
1 'polypeptide(L)'
;MNKLIENRDYLINSLYKVIKQRRIEIENTPLDQPLRHDMLTSFITANTPRDINVEKHVDADLLRPMTDKEICGNLLDAMIAGTDTTANMLSFVIYLLEKNPEVKQKLRQEFDSVLGNDLTKPMTLKNTI
;
A
#
# COMPACT_ATOMS: atom_id res chain seq x y z
N MET A 1 -3.76 -30.07 5.11
CA MET A 1 -4.70 -29.29 4.28
C MET A 1 -5.38 -28.18 5.07
N ASN A 2 -5.72 -28.37 6.35
CA ASN A 2 -6.43 -27.37 7.19
C ASN A 2 -5.66 -26.07 7.46
N LYS A 3 -4.34 -26.12 7.74
CA LYS A 3 -3.55 -24.93 8.12
C LYS A 3 -3.51 -23.82 7.05
N LEU A 4 -3.47 -24.17 5.76
CA LEU A 4 -3.48 -23.18 4.68
C LEU A 4 -4.83 -22.47 4.57
N ILE A 5 -5.92 -23.22 4.79
CA ILE A 5 -7.28 -22.67 4.81
C ILE A 5 -7.44 -21.76 6.03
N GLU A 6 -7.00 -22.19 7.21
CA GLU A 6 -6.98 -21.39 8.44
C GLU A 6 -6.20 -20.07 8.26
N ASN A 7 -5.02 -20.12 7.65
CA ASN A 7 -4.22 -18.92 7.38
C ASN A 7 -4.94 -17.96 6.41
N ARG A 8 -5.53 -18.50 5.34
CA ARG A 8 -6.30 -17.71 4.37
C ARG A 8 -7.51 -17.05 5.02
N ASP A 9 -8.25 -17.80 5.82
CA ASP A 9 -9.42 -17.29 6.53
C ASP A 9 -9.03 -16.24 7.57
N TYR A 10 -7.92 -16.46 8.29
CA TYR A 10 -7.38 -15.46 9.21
C TYR A 10 -7.03 -14.15 8.49
N LEU A 11 -6.35 -14.22 7.35
CA LEU A 11 -5.97 -13.05 6.56
C LEU A 11 -7.22 -12.29 6.08
N ILE A 12 -8.17 -12.99 5.45
CA ILE A 12 -9.41 -12.38 4.95
C ILE A 12 -10.20 -11.75 6.08
N ASN A 13 -10.35 -12.44 7.21
CA ASN A 13 -11.05 -11.91 8.37
C ASN A 13 -10.35 -10.68 8.96
N SER A 14 -9.02 -10.64 8.91
CA SER A 14 -8.24 -9.47 9.35
C SER A 14 -8.46 -8.27 8.43
N LEU A 15 -8.51 -8.47 7.10
CA LEU A 15 -8.84 -7.42 6.14
C LEU A 15 -10.26 -6.87 6.36
N TYR A 16 -11.26 -7.73 6.55
CA TYR A 16 -12.61 -7.27 6.85
C TYR A 16 -12.70 -6.46 8.14
N LYS A 17 -11.93 -6.83 9.18
CA LYS A 17 -11.85 -6.04 10.42
C LYS A 17 -11.30 -4.64 10.15
N VAL A 18 -10.23 -4.54 9.35
CA VAL A 18 -9.63 -3.25 8.97
C VAL A 18 -10.60 -2.40 8.14
N ILE A 19 -11.29 -2.99 7.15
CA ILE A 19 -12.31 -2.31 6.34
C ILE A 19 -13.43 -1.77 7.24
N LYS A 20 -13.98 -2.62 8.12
CA LYS A 20 -15.07 -2.25 9.01
C LYS A 20 -14.66 -1.11 9.96
N GLN A 21 -13.47 -1.20 10.52
CA GLN A 21 -12.93 -0.15 11.39
C GLN A 21 -12.78 1.18 10.64
N ARG A 22 -12.26 1.16 9.40
CA ARG A 22 -12.15 2.38 8.59
C ARG A 22 -13.51 2.96 8.21
N ARG A 23 -14.52 2.13 7.89
CA ARG A 23 -15.87 2.64 7.62
C ARG A 23 -16.44 3.40 8.82
N ILE A 24 -16.31 2.84 10.02
CA ILE A 24 -16.73 3.49 11.28
C ILE A 24 -15.98 4.81 11.47
N GLU A 25 -14.67 4.85 11.23
CA GLU A 25 -13.88 6.10 11.30
C GLU A 25 -14.41 7.16 10.32
N ILE A 26 -14.69 6.78 9.07
CA ILE A 26 -15.18 7.69 8.03
C ILE A 26 -16.58 8.22 8.36
N GLU A 27 -17.49 7.33 8.80
CA GLU A 27 -18.87 7.68 9.18
C GLU A 27 -18.91 8.63 10.37
N ASN A 28 -18.01 8.45 11.35
CA ASN A 28 -17.91 9.31 12.52
C ASN A 28 -17.12 10.60 12.26
N THR A 29 -16.45 10.74 11.12
CA THR A 29 -15.71 11.96 10.78
C THR A 29 -16.65 12.99 10.15
N PRO A 30 -16.81 14.19 10.73
CA PRO A 30 -17.64 15.26 10.17
C PRO A 30 -17.31 15.60 8.71
N LEU A 31 -18.32 16.08 7.96
CA LEU A 31 -18.19 16.34 6.51
C LEU A 31 -17.19 17.46 6.18
N ASP A 32 -17.02 18.42 7.09
CA ASP A 32 -16.06 19.53 7.00
C ASP A 32 -14.63 19.12 7.36
N GLN A 33 -14.45 17.94 7.96
CA GLN A 33 -13.14 17.41 8.31
C GLN A 33 -12.56 16.52 7.19
N PRO A 34 -11.24 16.64 6.91
CA PRO A 34 -10.58 15.84 5.90
C PRO A 34 -10.45 14.38 6.34
N LEU A 35 -10.57 13.47 5.37
CA LEU A 35 -10.27 12.05 5.57
C LEU A 35 -8.81 11.75 5.27
N ARG A 36 -8.31 10.64 5.80
CA ARG A 36 -6.96 10.16 5.52
C ARG A 36 -6.82 9.78 4.03
N HIS A 37 -5.82 10.32 3.35
CA HIS A 37 -5.53 10.01 1.94
C HIS A 37 -4.73 8.70 1.83
N ASP A 38 -5.44 7.58 1.75
CA ASP A 38 -4.85 6.28 1.44
C ASP A 38 -5.79 5.45 0.55
N MET A 39 -5.25 4.35 0.03
CA MET A 39 -5.96 3.46 -0.89
C MET A 39 -7.28 2.92 -0.29
N LEU A 40 -7.30 2.56 1.00
CA LEU A 40 -8.49 2.02 1.64
C LEU A 40 -9.58 3.09 1.74
N THR A 41 -9.23 4.32 2.15
CA THR A 41 -10.16 5.44 2.15
C THR A 41 -10.70 5.66 0.74
N SER A 42 -9.83 5.72 -0.29
CA SER A 42 -10.24 5.90 -1.68
C SER A 42 -11.22 4.84 -2.15
N PHE A 43 -11.00 3.56 -1.84
CA PHE A 43 -11.93 2.48 -2.19
C PHE A 43 -13.26 2.57 -1.45
N ILE A 44 -13.26 2.98 -0.17
CA ILE A 44 -14.49 3.12 0.62
C ILE A 44 -15.31 4.32 0.14
N THR A 45 -14.66 5.44 -0.15
CA THR A 45 -15.33 6.69 -0.54
C THR A 45 -15.61 6.78 -2.03
N ALA A 46 -15.05 5.89 -2.85
CA ALA A 46 -15.34 5.82 -4.27
C ALA A 46 -16.85 5.82 -4.52
N ASN A 47 -17.28 6.73 -5.38
CA ASN A 47 -18.67 6.96 -5.73
C ASN A 47 -19.61 7.42 -4.61
N THR A 48 -19.08 7.87 -3.48
CA THR A 48 -19.87 8.46 -2.39
C THR A 48 -19.79 9.99 -2.43
N PRO A 49 -20.60 10.73 -1.65
CA PRO A 49 -20.41 12.18 -1.49
C PRO A 49 -19.06 12.59 -0.91
N ARG A 50 -18.28 11.64 -0.37
CA ARG A 50 -16.93 11.82 0.17
C ARG A 50 -15.84 11.45 -0.84
N ASP A 51 -16.20 11.13 -2.09
CA ASP A 51 -15.23 10.87 -3.16
C ASP A 51 -14.46 12.14 -3.53
N ILE A 52 -13.15 12.02 -3.71
CA ILE A 52 -12.28 13.11 -4.16
C ILE A 52 -12.32 13.28 -5.69
N ASN A 53 -12.76 12.24 -6.42
CA ASN A 53 -12.84 12.25 -7.88
C ASN A 53 -14.19 12.83 -8.32
N VAL A 54 -14.17 14.09 -8.78
CA VAL A 54 -15.38 14.81 -9.19
C VAL A 54 -15.90 14.34 -10.55
N GLU A 55 -15.01 13.96 -11.46
CA GLU A 55 -15.36 13.45 -12.78
C GLU A 55 -15.38 11.93 -12.79
N LYS A 56 -16.51 11.36 -13.22
CA LYS A 56 -16.70 9.92 -13.33
C LYS A 56 -16.82 9.54 -14.80
N HIS A 57 -15.73 9.03 -15.37
CA HIS A 57 -15.67 8.51 -16.75
C HIS A 57 -15.80 6.99 -16.74
N VAL A 58 -16.85 6.46 -16.10
CA VAL A 58 -17.05 5.02 -15.92
C VAL A 58 -18.48 4.61 -16.27
N ASP A 59 -18.65 3.34 -16.66
CA ASP A 59 -19.95 2.75 -16.97
C ASP A 59 -20.94 2.92 -15.82
N ALA A 60 -22.23 3.00 -16.14
CA ALA A 60 -23.29 3.25 -15.16
C ALA A 60 -23.28 2.25 -13.99
N ASP A 61 -22.94 0.99 -14.25
CA ASP A 61 -22.85 -0.08 -13.25
C ASP A 61 -21.71 0.13 -12.24
N LEU A 62 -20.69 0.92 -12.60
CA LEU A 62 -19.55 1.26 -11.76
C LEU A 62 -19.75 2.57 -10.97
N LEU A 63 -20.91 3.23 -11.08
CA LEU A 63 -21.22 4.45 -10.35
C LEU A 63 -21.71 4.20 -8.92
N ARG A 64 -21.88 2.94 -8.51
CA ARG A 64 -22.22 2.60 -7.13
C ARG A 64 -20.98 2.57 -6.22
N PRO A 65 -21.15 2.75 -4.90
CA PRO A 65 -20.08 2.46 -3.94
C PRO A 65 -19.62 1.00 -4.05
N MET A 66 -18.33 0.77 -3.76
CA MET A 66 -17.76 -0.56 -3.72
C MET A 66 -18.29 -1.37 -2.52
N THR A 67 -18.53 -2.66 -2.73
CA THR A 67 -18.86 -3.61 -1.67
C THR A 67 -17.62 -4.00 -0.88
N ASP A 68 -17.78 -4.40 0.39
CA ASP A 68 -16.65 -4.83 1.22
C ASP A 68 -15.89 -6.02 0.63
N LYS A 69 -16.57 -6.88 -0.13
CA LYS A 69 -15.94 -7.99 -0.83
C LYS A 69 -15.01 -7.52 -1.95
N GLU A 70 -15.45 -6.54 -2.74
CA GLU A 70 -14.63 -5.94 -3.81
C GLU A 70 -13.43 -5.18 -3.22
N ILE A 71 -13.67 -4.41 -2.15
CA ILE A 71 -12.59 -3.71 -1.43
C ILE A 71 -11.59 -4.73 -0.86
N CYS A 72 -12.06 -5.79 -0.22
CA CYS A 72 -11.19 -6.85 0.30
C CYS A 72 -10.37 -7.53 -0.81
N GLY A 73 -10.98 -7.79 -1.97
CA GLY A 73 -10.29 -8.34 -3.15
C GLY A 73 -9.16 -7.42 -3.62
N ASN A 74 -9.47 -6.14 -3.86
CA ASN A 74 -8.47 -5.16 -4.31
C ASN A 74 -7.33 -4.96 -3.31
N LEU A 75 -7.62 -4.94 -2.01
CA LEU A 75 -6.57 -4.87 -0.98
C LEU A 75 -5.67 -6.11 -1.01
N LEU A 76 -6.26 -7.30 -1.13
CA LEU A 76 -5.51 -8.55 -1.19
C LEU A 76 -4.60 -8.58 -2.43
N ASP A 77 -5.14 -8.21 -3.60
CA ASP A 77 -4.38 -8.15 -4.85
C ASP A 77 -3.20 -7.18 -4.75
N ALA A 78 -3.43 -5.97 -4.22
CA ALA A 78 -2.38 -4.97 -4.03
C ALA A 78 -1.27 -5.48 -3.08
N MET A 79 -1.65 -6.12 -1.97
CA MET A 79 -0.68 -6.65 -1.00
C MET A 79 0.14 -7.80 -1.57
N ILE A 80 -0.49 -8.76 -2.24
CA ILE A 80 0.19 -9.93 -2.80
C ILE A 80 1.13 -9.50 -3.92
N ALA A 81 0.64 -8.67 -4.85
CA ALA A 81 1.41 -8.20 -5.99
C ALA A 81 2.69 -7.47 -5.56
N GLY A 82 2.59 -6.57 -4.57
CA GLY A 82 3.74 -5.82 -4.08
C GLY A 82 4.72 -6.64 -3.24
N THR A 83 4.22 -7.59 -2.43
CA THR A 83 5.06 -8.31 -1.47
C THR A 83 5.97 -9.34 -2.13
N ASP A 84 5.39 -10.26 -2.92
CA ASP A 84 6.16 -11.40 -3.45
C ASP A 84 7.18 -10.94 -4.50
N THR A 85 6.76 -10.07 -5.43
CA THR A 85 7.64 -9.58 -6.51
C THR A 85 8.80 -8.74 -5.96
N THR A 86 8.54 -7.80 -5.05
CA THR A 86 9.57 -6.92 -4.49
C THR A 86 10.52 -7.68 -3.57
N ALA A 87 10.03 -8.62 -2.75
CA ALA A 87 10.88 -9.44 -1.90
C ALA A 87 11.84 -10.32 -2.71
N ASN A 88 11.33 -10.94 -3.77
CA ASN A 88 12.16 -11.74 -4.68
C ASN A 88 13.16 -10.85 -5.43
N MET A 89 12.72 -9.71 -5.97
CA MET A 89 13.61 -8.73 -6.60
C MET A 89 14.75 -8.30 -5.67
N LEU A 90 14.45 -7.90 -4.43
CA LEU A 90 15.45 -7.48 -3.45
C LEU A 90 16.43 -8.61 -3.13
N SER A 91 15.95 -9.85 -3.04
CA SER A 91 16.80 -11.02 -2.84
C SER A 91 17.83 -11.17 -3.98
N PHE A 92 17.41 -11.01 -5.23
CA PHE A 92 18.31 -11.01 -6.38
C PHE A 92 19.27 -9.82 -6.39
N VAL A 93 18.78 -8.61 -6.07
CA VAL A 93 19.62 -7.40 -6.00
C VAL A 93 20.74 -7.60 -4.98
N ILE A 94 20.41 -8.06 -3.77
CA ILE A 94 21.40 -8.32 -2.72
C ILE A 94 22.40 -9.39 -3.19
N TYR A 95 21.92 -10.48 -3.78
CA TYR A 95 22.79 -11.52 -4.33
C TYR A 95 23.78 -10.96 -5.37
N LEU A 96 23.31 -10.16 -6.31
CA LEU A 96 24.15 -9.57 -7.36
C LEU A 96 25.15 -8.56 -6.80
N LEU A 97 24.78 -7.77 -5.79
CA LEU A 97 25.70 -6.84 -5.13
C LEU A 97 26.86 -7.58 -4.44
N GLU A 98 26.58 -8.71 -3.76
CA GLU A 98 27.64 -9.52 -3.15
C GLU A 98 28.57 -10.17 -4.18
N LYS A 99 28.08 -10.45 -5.39
CA LYS A 99 28.89 -10.99 -6.49
C LYS A 99 29.67 -9.92 -7.27
N ASN A 100 29.36 -8.63 -7.08
CA ASN A 100 29.97 -7.53 -7.81
C ASN A 100 30.45 -6.42 -6.85
N PRO A 101 31.63 -6.60 -6.21
CA PRO A 101 32.12 -5.67 -5.18
C PRO A 101 32.27 -4.21 -5.65
N GLU A 102 32.65 -3.99 -6.91
CA GLU A 102 32.76 -2.62 -7.47
C GLU A 102 31.41 -1.91 -7.53
N VAL A 103 30.34 -2.60 -7.92
CA VAL A 103 28.97 -2.05 -7.97
C VAL A 103 28.48 -1.78 -6.56
N LYS A 104 28.73 -2.70 -5.62
CA LYS A 104 28.42 -2.53 -4.21
C LYS A 104 29.14 -1.32 -3.59
N GLN A 105 30.39 -1.08 -3.97
CA GLN A 105 31.15 0.09 -3.51
C GLN A 105 30.53 1.40 -4.04
N LYS A 106 30.17 1.45 -5.32
CA LYS A 106 29.50 2.63 -5.91
C LYS A 106 28.17 2.93 -5.22
N LEU A 107 27.34 1.91 -4.97
CA LEU A 107 26.08 2.06 -4.25
C LEU A 107 26.28 2.66 -2.84
N ARG A 108 27.31 2.19 -2.11
CA ARG A 108 27.65 2.75 -0.79
C ARG A 108 28.09 4.21 -0.88
N GLN A 109 28.94 4.55 -1.84
CA GLN A 109 29.39 5.93 -2.05
C GLN A 109 28.21 6.87 -2.36
N GLU A 110 27.23 6.40 -3.13
CA GLU A 110 26.00 7.15 -3.40
C GLU A 110 25.18 7.36 -2.13
N PHE A 111 24.97 6.31 -1.33
CA PHE A 111 24.30 6.44 -0.03
C PHE A 111 25.03 7.44 0.89
N ASP A 112 26.35 7.33 1.02
CA ASP A 112 27.16 8.23 1.84
C ASP A 112 27.06 9.68 1.33
N SER A 113 27.01 9.89 0.01
CA SER A 113 26.89 11.21 -0.59
C SER A 113 25.52 11.86 -0.38
N VAL A 114 24.43 11.08 -0.41
CA VAL A 114 23.06 11.60 -0.31
C VAL A 114 22.60 11.71 1.15
N LEU A 115 22.91 10.69 1.95
CA LEU A 115 22.44 10.58 3.33
C LEU A 115 23.47 11.13 4.34
N GLY A 116 24.75 11.19 3.96
CA GLY A 116 25.83 11.53 4.88
C GLY A 116 26.06 10.44 5.92
N ASN A 117 26.72 10.81 7.03
CA ASN A 117 27.08 9.88 8.10
C ASN A 117 26.03 9.80 9.23
N ASP A 118 24.94 10.57 9.14
CA ASP A 118 23.89 10.60 10.16
C ASP A 118 22.75 9.63 9.80
N LEU A 119 22.87 8.40 10.29
CA LEU A 119 21.88 7.35 10.10
C LEU A 119 20.57 7.58 10.88
N THR A 120 20.50 8.61 11.74
CA THR A 120 19.28 8.96 12.49
C THR A 120 18.41 9.96 11.73
N LYS A 121 18.94 10.57 10.67
CA LYS A 121 18.20 11.51 9.83
C LYS A 121 17.10 10.76 9.06
N PRO A 122 15.84 11.22 9.13
CA PRO A 122 14.76 10.58 8.38
C PRO A 122 15.00 10.72 6.88
N MET A 123 14.73 9.64 6.12
CA MET A 123 14.66 9.73 4.67
C MET A 123 13.51 10.65 4.28
N THR A 124 13.77 11.61 3.38
CA THR A 124 12.77 12.54 2.87
C THR A 124 12.74 12.48 1.35
N LEU A 125 11.66 12.96 0.72
CA LEU A 125 11.57 13.10 -0.73
C LEU A 125 12.74 13.90 -1.33
N LYS A 126 13.31 14.86 -0.59
CA LYS A 126 14.49 15.62 -1.03
C LYS A 126 15.77 14.78 -1.13
N ASN A 127 15.81 13.64 -0.46
CA ASN A 127 16.93 12.69 -0.49
C ASN A 127 16.69 11.57 -1.51
N THR A 128 15.65 11.69 -2.34
CA THR A 128 15.35 10.74 -3.43
C THR A 128 15.65 11.47 -4.74
N ILE A 129 16.38 10.81 -5.64
CA ILE A 129 16.83 11.38 -6.93
C ILE A 129 15.64 11.78 -7.79
#